data_AF-A0A3P3EMU1-F1
#
_entry.id   AF-A0A3P3EMU1-F1
#
_cell.length_a   1.000
_cell.length_b   1.000
_cell.length_c   1.000
_cell.angle_alpha   90.00
_cell.angle_beta   90.00
_cell.angle_gamma   90.00
#
_symmetry.space_group_name_H-M   'P 1'
#
loop_
_entity.id
_entity.type
_entity.pdbx_description
1 polymer ?
#
loop_
_entity_poly.entity_id
_entity_poly.type
_entity_poly.pdbx_seq_one_letter_code
_entity_poly.pdbx_strand_id
1 'polypeptide(L)'
;MKKLLLMCAAASCMAVVQVHAQVNTPPAAATDPAMAEYKAARDKISADYKADKAACDAMKDNAKDVCMEEAKGKEKIAKAELEQKHKPSDGNARKLAEAKVEVAYSIAKEKCDDQKGDAKNACVKEAKAEEAKGKADIKAMKK
;
A
#
# COMPACT_ATOMS: atom_id res chain seq x y z
N MET A 1 -35.54 22.61 -32.54
CA MET A 1 -36.32 23.55 -33.37
C MET A 1 -36.33 24.91 -32.68
N LYS A 2 -35.91 25.92 -33.45
CA LYS A 2 -36.00 27.38 -33.27
C LYS A 2 -36.51 27.93 -31.92
N LYS A 3 -35.67 28.78 -31.31
CA LYS A 3 -35.91 30.22 -31.40
C LYS A 3 -34.60 31.01 -31.35
N LEU A 4 -34.46 31.84 -32.37
CA LEU A 4 -33.40 32.79 -32.67
C LEU A 4 -33.99 34.19 -32.43
N LEU A 5 -33.10 35.16 -32.21
CA LEU A 5 -33.30 36.63 -32.20
C LEU A 5 -33.83 37.17 -30.86
N LEU A 6 -33.32 38.26 -30.30
CA LEU A 6 -32.76 39.47 -30.90
C LEU A 6 -31.61 40.05 -30.04
N MET A 7 -30.65 40.65 -30.73
CA MET A 7 -29.74 41.66 -30.18
C MET A 7 -30.50 42.97 -29.92
N CYS A 8 -30.17 43.65 -28.82
CA CYS A 8 -30.33 45.10 -28.66
C CYS A 8 -29.13 45.64 -27.89
N ALA A 9 -28.38 46.55 -28.53
CA ALA A 9 -27.35 47.34 -27.91
C ALA A 9 -27.97 48.49 -27.11
N ALA A 10 -27.50 48.73 -25.90
CA ALA A 10 -27.60 50.03 -25.24
C ALA A 10 -26.48 50.15 -24.21
N ALA A 11 -25.50 51.00 -24.51
CA ALA A 11 -24.59 51.55 -23.54
C ALA A 11 -25.40 52.35 -22.51
N SER A 12 -25.29 52.00 -21.24
CA SER A 12 -25.68 52.86 -20.13
C SER A 12 -24.88 52.49 -18.91
N CYS A 13 -24.04 53.43 -18.46
CA CYS A 13 -23.33 53.35 -17.20
C CYS A 13 -24.35 53.30 -16.05
N MET A 14 -24.47 52.14 -15.41
CA MET A 14 -24.97 52.06 -14.04
C MET A 14 -23.87 51.41 -13.19
N ALA A 15 -23.32 52.21 -12.30
CA ALA A 15 -22.36 51.78 -11.30
C ALA A 15 -23.04 50.79 -10.34
N VAL A 16 -22.87 49.50 -10.61
CA VAL A 16 -23.12 48.44 -9.63
C VAL A 16 -21.91 48.38 -8.71
N VAL A 17 -22.00 49.04 -7.55
CA VAL A 17 -21.19 48.67 -6.39
C VAL A 17 -21.71 47.31 -5.92
N GLN A 18 -21.21 46.24 -6.54
CA GLN A 18 -21.35 44.91 -5.99
C GLN A 18 -20.43 44.84 -4.78
N VAL A 19 -21.02 44.93 -3.59
CA VAL A 19 -20.38 44.50 -2.34
C VAL A 19 -20.25 42.97 -2.40
N HIS A 20 -19.28 42.49 -3.18
CA HIS A 20 -18.77 41.15 -2.98
C HIS A 20 -18.00 41.21 -1.65
N ALA A 21 -18.62 40.69 -0.59
CA ALA A 21 -17.86 40.29 0.58
C ALA A 21 -16.81 39.29 0.08
N GLN A 22 -15.57 39.74 -0.08
CA GLN A 22 -14.43 38.86 -0.30
C GLN A 22 -14.30 38.00 0.95
N VAL A 23 -14.91 36.82 0.91
CA VAL A 23 -14.53 35.73 1.79
C VAL A 23 -13.09 35.41 1.38
N ASN A 24 -12.13 36.00 2.08
CA ASN A 24 -10.75 35.53 2.09
C ASN A 24 -10.78 34.14 2.75
N THR A 25 -11.20 33.13 2.00
CA THR A 25 -10.89 31.75 2.34
C THR A 25 -9.37 31.66 2.38
N PRO A 26 -8.76 31.30 3.52
CA PRO A 26 -7.35 30.98 3.53
C PRO A 26 -7.11 29.96 2.41
N PRO A 27 -6.06 30.11 1.59
CA PRO A 27 -5.74 29.09 0.60
C PRO A 27 -5.67 27.76 1.34
N ALA A 28 -6.43 26.77 0.86
CA ALA A 28 -6.35 25.42 1.40
C ALA A 28 -4.86 25.06 1.48
N ALA A 29 -4.40 24.65 2.66
CA ALA A 29 -3.00 24.30 2.87
C ALA A 29 -2.58 23.40 1.71
N ALA A 30 -1.66 23.88 0.87
CA ALA A 30 -1.23 23.14 -0.30
C ALA A 30 -0.59 21.84 0.20
N THR A 31 -1.31 20.73 0.06
CA THR A 31 -0.75 19.41 0.35
C THR A 31 0.45 19.22 -0.55
N ASP A 32 1.61 18.96 0.04
CA ASP A 32 2.82 18.59 -0.68
C ASP A 32 2.46 17.44 -1.65
N PRO A 33 2.67 17.61 -2.98
CA PRO A 33 2.36 16.58 -3.96
C PRO A 33 3.02 15.24 -3.61
N ALA A 34 4.21 15.23 -3.01
CA ALA A 34 4.87 14.00 -2.57
C ALA A 34 4.11 13.26 -1.45
N MET A 35 3.47 14.00 -0.54
CA MET A 35 2.61 13.43 0.52
C MET A 35 1.28 12.92 -0.03
N ALA A 36 0.71 13.61 -1.02
CA ALA A 36 -0.50 13.16 -1.71
C ALA A 36 -0.25 11.84 -2.46
N GLU A 37 0.86 11.74 -3.19
CA GLU A 37 1.28 10.52 -3.89
C GLU A 37 1.56 9.36 -2.92
N TYR A 38 2.28 9.62 -1.83
CA TYR A 38 2.54 8.61 -0.80
C TYR A 38 1.24 8.06 -0.18
N LYS A 39 0.28 8.94 0.15
CA LYS A 39 -1.04 8.52 0.64
C LYS A 39 -1.78 7.69 -0.40
N ALA A 40 -1.82 8.13 -1.66
CA ALA A 40 -2.47 7.40 -2.74
C ALA A 40 -1.85 6.01 -2.95
N ALA A 41 -0.52 5.89 -2.88
CA ALA A 41 0.17 4.61 -2.96
C ALA A 41 -0.19 3.69 -1.79
N ARG A 42 -0.28 4.22 -0.56
CA ARG A 42 -0.76 3.45 0.60
C ARG A 42 -2.19 2.98 0.44
N ASP A 43 -3.09 3.85 -0.02
CA ASP A 43 -4.49 3.52 -0.24
C ASP A 43 -4.63 2.41 -1.31
N LYS A 44 -3.81 2.49 -2.38
CA LYS A 44 -3.72 1.43 -3.39
C LYS A 44 -3.24 0.10 -2.81
N ILE A 45 -2.18 0.08 -2.01
CA ILE A 45 -1.67 -1.14 -1.38
C ILE A 45 -2.75 -1.81 -0.51
N SER A 46 -3.50 -1.01 0.25
CA SER A 46 -4.60 -1.53 1.07
C SER A 46 -5.80 -2.00 0.23
N ALA A 47 -6.07 -1.38 -0.91
CA ALA A 47 -7.09 -1.86 -1.84
C ALA A 47 -6.67 -3.19 -2.50
N ASP A 48 -5.41 -3.30 -2.93
CA ASP A 48 -4.84 -4.53 -3.49
C ASP A 48 -4.89 -5.67 -2.46
N TYR A 49 -4.54 -5.42 -1.19
CA TYR A 49 -4.66 -6.43 -0.12
C TYR A 49 -6.10 -6.90 0.10
N LYS A 50 -7.08 -5.98 0.07
CA LYS A 50 -8.50 -6.35 0.20
C LYS A 50 -8.95 -7.24 -0.96
N ALA A 51 -8.51 -6.92 -2.18
CA ALA A 51 -8.81 -7.72 -3.36
C ALA A 51 -8.16 -9.11 -3.30
N ASP A 52 -6.88 -9.18 -2.92
CA ASP A 52 -6.14 -10.43 -2.77
C ASP A 52 -6.79 -11.32 -1.69
N LYS A 53 -7.18 -10.74 -0.54
CA LYS A 53 -7.92 -11.45 0.51
C LYS A 53 -9.25 -12.00 0.01
N ALA A 54 -10.02 -11.21 -0.74
CA ALA A 54 -11.29 -11.65 -1.29
C ALA A 54 -11.10 -12.80 -2.30
N ALA A 55 -10.01 -12.79 -3.07
CA ALA A 55 -9.68 -13.89 -3.96
C ALA A 55 -9.38 -15.20 -3.19
N CYS A 56 -8.81 -15.11 -1.99
CA CYS A 56 -8.58 -16.26 -1.12
C CYS A 56 -9.88 -16.87 -0.55
N ASP A 57 -11.02 -16.16 -0.56
CA ASP A 57 -12.26 -16.68 0.04
C ASP A 57 -12.86 -17.86 -0.71
N ALA A 58 -12.52 -18.03 -1.99
CA ALA A 58 -12.91 -19.19 -2.79
C ALA A 58 -12.09 -20.46 -2.45
N MET A 59 -11.01 -20.32 -1.68
CA MET A 59 -10.13 -21.44 -1.29
C MET A 59 -10.58 -22.07 0.03
N LYS A 60 -10.05 -23.25 0.36
CA LYS A 60 -10.36 -24.00 1.59
C LYS A 60 -9.10 -24.56 2.22
N ASP A 61 -9.21 -24.88 3.51
CA ASP A 61 -8.16 -25.54 4.29
C ASP A 61 -6.80 -24.83 4.15
N ASN A 62 -5.69 -25.57 4.15
CA ASN A 62 -4.35 -24.98 4.09
C ASN A 62 -4.12 -24.10 2.86
N ALA A 63 -4.77 -24.39 1.73
CA ALA A 63 -4.67 -23.55 0.54
C ALA A 63 -5.21 -22.14 0.79
N LYS A 64 -6.29 -22.01 1.59
CA LYS A 64 -6.78 -20.70 2.03
C LYS A 64 -5.78 -20.02 2.95
N ASP A 65 -5.23 -20.74 3.92
CA ASP A 65 -4.29 -20.16 4.90
C ASP A 65 -3.01 -19.65 4.22
N VAL A 66 -2.44 -20.43 3.30
CA VAL A 66 -1.31 -20.02 2.48
C VAL A 66 -1.64 -18.78 1.64
N CYS A 67 -2.80 -18.76 0.97
CA CYS A 67 -3.23 -17.59 0.18
C CYS A 67 -3.35 -16.34 1.06
N MET A 68 -3.91 -16.49 2.26
CA MET A 68 -4.05 -15.39 3.22
C MET A 68 -2.71 -14.86 3.70
N GLU A 69 -1.72 -15.71 3.97
CA GLU A 69 -0.36 -15.28 4.32
C GLU A 69 0.37 -14.64 3.14
N GLU A 70 0.19 -15.14 1.92
CA GLU A 70 0.73 -14.52 0.70
C GLU A 70 0.15 -13.10 0.50
N ALA A 71 -1.16 -12.92 0.68
CA ALA A 71 -1.83 -11.61 0.58
C ALA A 71 -1.33 -10.62 1.65
N LYS A 72 -1.28 -11.04 2.92
CA LYS A 72 -0.72 -10.22 4.01
C LYS A 72 0.75 -9.89 3.77
N GLY A 73 1.51 -10.86 3.29
CA GLY A 73 2.93 -10.71 3.01
C GLY A 73 3.21 -9.70 1.90
N LYS A 74 2.44 -9.76 0.82
CA LYS A 74 2.49 -8.78 -0.27
C LYS A 74 2.18 -7.37 0.23
N GLU A 75 1.16 -7.20 1.08
CA GLU A 75 0.85 -5.89 1.68
C GLU A 75 2.03 -5.36 2.51
N LYS A 76 2.60 -6.22 3.36
CA LYS A 76 3.71 -5.86 4.25
C LYS A 76 4.96 -5.45 3.48
N ILE A 77 5.34 -6.23 2.47
CA ILE A 77 6.49 -5.91 1.61
C ILE A 77 6.22 -4.61 0.86
N ALA A 78 5.05 -4.45 0.22
CA ALA A 78 4.74 -3.25 -0.54
C ALA A 78 4.76 -1.97 0.32
N LYS A 79 4.28 -2.04 1.57
CA LYS A 79 4.39 -0.93 2.53
C LYS A 79 5.86 -0.61 2.84
N ALA A 80 6.69 -1.61 3.12
CA ALA A 80 8.10 -1.40 3.39
C ALA A 80 8.88 -0.86 2.17
N GLU A 81 8.54 -1.31 0.96
CA GLU A 81 9.08 -0.78 -0.30
C GLU A 81 8.67 0.68 -0.51
N LEU A 82 7.41 1.02 -0.21
CA LEU A 82 6.94 2.39 -0.27
C LEU A 82 7.67 3.29 0.74
N GLU A 83 7.87 2.83 1.98
CA GLU A 83 8.67 3.56 2.99
C GLU A 83 10.11 3.79 2.52
N GLN A 84 10.74 2.76 1.94
CA GLN A 84 12.10 2.89 1.43
C GLN A 84 12.16 3.83 0.23
N LYS A 85 11.14 3.84 -0.64
CA LYS A 85 11.06 4.75 -1.79
C LYS A 85 10.83 6.20 -1.35
N HIS A 86 9.93 6.41 -0.38
CA HIS A 86 9.55 7.74 0.08
C HIS A 86 10.61 8.36 1.01
N LYS A 87 11.22 7.54 1.87
CA LYS A 87 12.27 7.96 2.80
C LYS A 87 13.44 6.94 2.78
N PRO A 88 14.31 6.99 1.78
CA PRO A 88 15.46 6.09 1.68
C PRO A 88 16.36 6.20 2.91
N SER A 89 16.66 5.08 3.55
CA SER A 89 17.65 4.98 4.63
C SER A 89 18.08 3.54 4.84
N ASP A 90 19.24 3.31 5.46
CA ASP A 90 19.67 1.94 5.82
C ASP A 90 18.69 1.27 6.78
N GLY A 91 18.04 2.05 7.64
CA GLY A 91 16.97 1.58 8.52
C GLY A 91 15.74 1.09 7.76
N ASN A 92 15.29 1.82 6.73
CA ASN A 92 14.16 1.39 5.92
C ASN A 92 14.52 0.25 4.95
N ALA A 93 15.76 0.22 4.44
CA ALA A 93 16.28 -0.91 3.67
C ALA A 93 16.33 -2.19 4.52
N ARG A 94 16.77 -2.09 5.78
CA ARG A 94 16.75 -3.18 6.75
C ARG A 94 15.32 -3.66 7.03
N LYS A 95 14.38 -2.76 7.30
CA LYS A 95 12.96 -3.12 7.52
C LYS A 95 12.34 -3.83 6.32
N LEU A 96 12.69 -3.41 5.11
CA LEU A 96 12.25 -4.08 3.89
C LEU A 96 12.82 -5.51 3.81
N ALA A 97 14.11 -5.69 4.11
CA ALA A 97 14.72 -7.00 4.14
C ALA A 97 14.10 -7.90 5.23
N GLU A 98 13.88 -7.36 6.44
CA GLU A 98 13.17 -8.04 7.53
C GLU A 98 11.77 -8.46 7.12
N ALA A 99 11.00 -7.57 6.49
CA ALA A 99 9.66 -7.89 5.98
C ALA A 99 9.71 -9.05 4.96
N LYS A 100 10.69 -9.07 4.06
CA LYS A 100 10.86 -10.15 3.08
C LYS A 100 11.17 -11.50 3.74
N VAL A 101 12.07 -11.52 4.72
CA VAL A 101 12.43 -12.75 5.45
C VAL A 101 11.26 -13.27 6.29
N GLU A 102 10.59 -12.39 7.03
CA GLU A 102 9.45 -12.76 7.87
C GLU A 102 8.28 -13.30 7.03
N VAL A 103 8.00 -12.67 5.89
CA VAL A 103 6.95 -13.14 4.96
C VAL A 103 7.29 -14.49 4.36
N ALA A 104 8.54 -14.67 3.89
CA ALA A 104 8.99 -15.95 3.36
C ALA A 104 8.85 -17.08 4.39
N TYR A 105 9.22 -16.81 5.65
CA TYR A 105 9.09 -17.77 6.74
C TYR A 105 7.62 -18.09 7.06
N SER A 106 6.74 -17.09 7.17
CA SER A 106 5.31 -17.32 7.43
C SER A 106 4.68 -18.19 6.35
N ILE A 107 4.89 -17.84 5.07
CA ILE A 107 4.36 -18.63 3.94
C ILE A 107 4.92 -20.05 3.95
N ALA A 108 6.23 -20.22 4.19
CA ALA A 108 6.84 -21.54 4.26
C ALA A 108 6.26 -22.39 5.40
N LYS A 109 6.01 -21.78 6.56
CA LYS A 109 5.42 -22.45 7.71
C LYS A 109 4.00 -22.93 7.44
N GLU A 110 3.14 -22.11 6.84
CA GLU A 110 1.80 -22.56 6.43
C GLU A 110 1.87 -23.65 5.35
N LYS A 111 2.80 -23.55 4.38
CA LYS A 111 3.02 -24.63 3.39
C LYS A 111 3.45 -25.95 4.04
N CYS A 112 4.12 -25.92 5.19
CA CYS A 112 4.45 -27.13 5.94
C CYS A 112 3.23 -27.78 6.61
N ASP A 113 2.12 -27.07 6.79
CA ASP A 113 0.96 -27.59 7.51
C ASP A 113 0.18 -28.64 6.71
N ASP A 114 0.39 -28.72 5.39
CA ASP A 114 -0.08 -29.84 4.54
C ASP A 114 0.62 -31.18 4.84
N GLN A 115 1.78 -31.13 5.51
CA GLN A 115 2.56 -32.32 5.83
C GLN A 115 2.18 -32.89 7.19
N LYS A 116 2.61 -34.13 7.48
CA LYS A 116 2.35 -34.80 8.76
C LYS A 116 3.60 -35.51 9.29
N GLY A 117 3.64 -35.74 10.60
CA GLY A 117 4.72 -36.47 11.27
C GLY A 117 6.11 -35.89 10.99
N ASP A 118 7.07 -36.76 10.70
CA ASP A 118 8.47 -36.38 10.48
C ASP A 118 8.67 -35.44 9.29
N ALA A 119 7.85 -35.58 8.23
CA ALA A 119 7.91 -34.69 7.07
C ALA A 119 7.60 -33.24 7.46
N LYS A 120 6.54 -33.02 8.24
CA LYS A 120 6.19 -31.68 8.77
C LYS A 120 7.30 -31.11 9.63
N ASN A 121 7.86 -31.92 10.52
CA ASN A 121 8.95 -31.49 11.40
C ASN A 121 10.20 -31.08 10.60
N ALA A 122 10.55 -31.85 9.58
CA ALA A 122 11.65 -31.52 8.68
C ALA A 122 11.39 -30.21 7.90
N CYS A 123 10.19 -30.05 7.35
CA CYS A 123 9.79 -28.83 6.64
C CYS A 123 9.87 -27.58 7.53
N VAL A 124 9.31 -27.63 8.75
CA VAL A 124 9.36 -26.49 9.68
C VAL A 124 10.80 -26.18 10.12
N LYS A 125 11.65 -27.21 10.26
CA LYS A 125 13.07 -27.02 10.58
C LYS A 125 13.80 -26.31 9.45
N GLU A 126 13.54 -26.67 8.21
CA GLU A 126 14.10 -26.00 7.02
C GLU A 126 13.64 -24.54 6.95
N ALA A 127 12.33 -24.27 7.10
CA ALA A 127 11.78 -22.91 7.11
C ALA A 127 12.45 -22.02 8.17
N LYS A 128 12.69 -22.55 9.38
CA LYS A 128 13.41 -21.84 10.45
C LYS A 128 14.88 -21.60 10.13
N ALA A 129 15.54 -22.54 9.43
CA ALA A 129 16.93 -22.38 9.03
C ALA A 129 17.09 -21.24 8.02
N GLU A 130 16.19 -21.17 7.02
CA GLU A 130 16.18 -20.07 6.05
C GLU A 130 15.82 -18.73 6.70
N GLU A 131 14.86 -18.69 7.64
CA GLU A 131 14.58 -17.48 8.42
C GLU A 131 15.81 -17.00 9.19
N ALA A 132 16.50 -17.92 9.87
CA ALA A 132 17.70 -17.60 10.65
C ALA A 132 18.84 -17.07 9.75
N LYS A 133 19.03 -17.68 8.59
CA LYS A 133 19.99 -17.24 7.57
C LYS A 133 19.64 -15.83 7.06
N GLY A 134 18.39 -15.59 6.67
CA GLY A 134 17.94 -14.26 6.24
C GLY A 134 18.14 -13.20 7.33
N LYS A 135 17.84 -13.51 8.59
CA LYS A 135 18.12 -12.63 9.73
C LYS A 135 19.62 -12.38 9.94
N ALA A 136 20.48 -13.36 9.67
CA ALA A 136 21.93 -13.17 9.72
C ALA A 136 22.42 -12.25 8.60
N ASP A 137 21.93 -12.44 7.38
CA ASP A 137 22.25 -11.58 6.23
C ASP A 137 21.82 -10.13 6.48
N ILE A 138 20.63 -9.93 7.06
CA ILE A 138 20.13 -8.61 7.47
C ILE A 138 21.04 -7.94 8.51
N LYS A 139 21.50 -8.70 9.51
CA LYS A 139 22.46 -8.18 10.52
C LYS A 139 23.79 -7.80 9.89
N ALA A 140 24.19 -8.48 8.82
CA ALA A 140 25.41 -8.21 8.06
C ALA A 140 25.25 -7.02 7.08
N MET A 141 24.04 -6.52 6.82
CA MET A 141 23.83 -5.27 6.09
C MET A 141 24.55 -4.14 6.84
N LYS A 142 25.54 -3.53 6.19
CA LYS A 142 26.33 -2.42 6.74
C LYS A 142 25.40 -1.27 7.13
N LYS A 143 25.75 -0.61 8.24
CA LYS A 143 25.08 0.60 8.71
C LYS A 143 25.33 1.76 7.79
#